data_AF-A0A924WJ01-F1
#
_entry.id   AF-A0A924WJ01-F1
#
_cell.length_a   1.000
_cell.length_b   1.000
_cell.length_c   1.000
_cell.angle_alpha   90.00
_cell.angle_beta   90.00
_cell.angle_gamma   90.00
#
_symmetry.space_group_name_H-M   'P 1'
#
loop_
_entity.id
_entity.type
_entity.pdbx_description
1 polymer ?
#
loop_
_entity_poly.entity_id
_entity_poly.type
_entity_poly.pdbx_seq_one_letter_code
_entity_poly.pdbx_strand_id
1 'polypeptide(L)'
;MEIAFGLLVLALIILGLRNRKKEKTAWVKEERYDESGQWIDKRSSGERGTYGSLDEEMEAKRRYIAKQSKISELAQIIQAFCFAQHPDFPSLSDEQIKRHLAFCKSEALGLFEQIEILTNGKEINIAETAFPADNLRTALKKQVLDFSFERFPKLLEAEIEQIKKFDLAAEYLASRILGEIERLGMGEQ
;
A
#
# COMPACT_ATOMS: atom_id res chain seq x y z
N MET A 1 -26.59 0.38 -54.74
CA MET A 1 -25.19 0.81 -54.55
C MET A 1 -24.83 1.10 -53.10
N GLU A 2 -25.79 1.42 -52.23
CA GLU A 2 -25.54 1.78 -50.83
C GLU A 2 -25.05 0.62 -49.95
N ILE A 3 -25.56 -0.61 -50.19
CA ILE A 3 -25.15 -1.81 -49.44
C ILE A 3 -23.68 -2.18 -49.71
N ALA A 4 -23.22 -2.02 -50.95
CA ALA A 4 -21.83 -2.30 -51.34
C ALA A 4 -20.85 -1.31 -50.69
N PHE A 5 -21.26 -0.04 -50.56
CA PHE A 5 -20.47 0.98 -49.86
C PHE A 5 -20.38 0.69 -48.36
N GLY A 6 -21.49 0.28 -47.73
CA GLY A 6 -21.51 -0.10 -46.32
C GLY A 6 -20.58 -1.28 -46.00
N LEU A 7 -20.54 -2.30 -46.86
CA LEU A 7 -19.63 -3.44 -46.70
C LEU A 7 -18.16 -3.06 -46.87
N LEU A 8 -17.86 -2.13 -47.77
CA LEU A 8 -16.50 -1.64 -48.01
C LEU A 8 -15.98 -0.84 -46.81
N VAL A 9 -16.81 0.01 -46.20
CA VAL A 9 -16.48 0.74 -44.97
C VAL A 9 -16.23 -0.23 -43.80
N LEU A 10 -17.07 -1.26 -43.66
CA LEU A 10 -16.90 -2.28 -42.61
C LEU A 10 -15.56 -3.03 -42.76
N ALA A 11 -15.20 -3.39 -44.00
CA ALA A 11 -13.93 -4.07 -44.29
C ALA A 11 -12.71 -3.19 -43.95
N LEU A 12 -12.78 -1.89 -44.24
CA LEU A 12 -11.72 -0.93 -43.89
C LEU A 12 -11.56 -0.75 -42.38
N ILE A 13 -12.66 -0.72 -41.62
CA ILE A 13 -12.61 -0.64 -40.15
C ILE A 13 -11.96 -1.91 -39.56
N ILE A 14 -12.32 -3.09 -40.07
CA ILE A 14 -11.73 -4.36 -39.62
C ILE A 14 -10.22 -4.40 -39.94
N LEU A 15 -9.81 -3.96 -41.13
CA LEU A 15 -8.40 -3.85 -41.52
C LEU A 15 -7.63 -2.86 -40.65
N GLY A 16 -8.21 -1.69 -40.36
CA GLY A 16 -7.62 -0.69 -39.47
C GLY A 16 -7.42 -1.19 -38.04
N LEU A 17 -8.41 -1.89 -37.48
CA LEU A 17 -8.30 -2.53 -36.16
C LEU A 17 -7.25 -3.65 -36.14
N ARG A 18 -7.13 -4.42 -37.23
CA ARG A 18 -6.10 -5.46 -37.37
C ARG A 18 -4.69 -4.87 -37.46
N ASN A 19 -4.50 -3.78 -38.20
CA ASN A 19 -3.21 -3.09 -38.29
C ASN A 19 -2.84 -2.39 -37.00
N ARG A 20 -3.79 -1.79 -36.27
CA ARG A 20 -3.53 -1.18 -34.95
C ARG A 20 -3.02 -2.20 -33.92
N LYS A 21 -3.51 -3.45 -33.98
CA LYS A 21 -2.96 -4.56 -33.17
C LYS A 21 -1.52 -4.93 -33.57
N LYS A 22 -1.15 -4.79 -34.85
CA LYS A 22 0.22 -5.03 -35.33
C LYS A 22 1.18 -3.90 -34.96
N GLU A 23 0.72 -2.65 -34.96
CA GLU A 23 1.55 -1.52 -34.51
C GLU A 23 1.84 -1.60 -33.01
N LYS A 24 0.88 -1.97 -32.17
CA LYS A 24 1.15 -2.18 -30.74
C LYS A 24 2.16 -3.30 -30.47
N THR A 25 2.26 -4.32 -31.34
CA THR A 25 3.32 -5.33 -31.26
C THR A 25 4.62 -4.90 -31.92
N ALA A 26 4.59 -3.97 -32.87
CA ALA A 26 5.79 -3.36 -33.45
C ALA A 26 6.47 -2.39 -32.47
N TRP A 27 5.71 -1.68 -31.62
CA TRP A 27 6.26 -0.85 -30.53
C TRP A 27 6.97 -1.67 -29.44
N VAL A 28 6.72 -2.98 -29.32
CA VAL A 28 7.47 -3.89 -28.43
C VAL A 28 8.78 -4.41 -29.10
N LYS A 29 8.98 -4.07 -30.38
CA LYS A 29 10.15 -4.40 -31.19
C LYS A 29 11.13 -3.23 -31.35
N GLU A 30 11.08 -2.23 -30.49
CA GLU A 30 12.18 -1.28 -30.38
C GLU A 30 13.39 -1.98 -29.76
N GLU A 31 14.20 -2.53 -30.66
CA GLU A 31 15.53 -3.07 -30.46
C GLU A 31 16.40 -2.01 -29.77
N ARG A 32 16.64 -2.17 -28.47
CA ARG A 32 17.79 -1.50 -27.86
C ARG A 32 19.05 -2.19 -28.37
N TYR A 33 19.76 -1.47 -29.21
CA TYR A 33 21.13 -1.76 -29.61
C TYR A 33 22.01 -1.61 -28.37
N ASP A 34 22.42 -2.72 -27.76
CA ASP A 34 23.45 -2.70 -26.72
C ASP A 34 24.82 -2.74 -27.39
N GLU A 35 25.77 -1.97 -26.86
CA GLU A 35 27.06 -1.58 -27.47
C GLU A 35 28.07 -2.74 -27.66
N SER A 36 27.61 -4.00 -27.55
CA SER A 36 28.44 -5.21 -27.66
C SER A 36 28.40 -5.90 -29.04
N GLY A 37 27.59 -5.41 -29.98
CA GLY A 37 27.66 -5.83 -31.40
C GLY A 37 27.27 -7.29 -31.69
N GLN A 38 26.59 -7.98 -30.76
CA GLN A 38 26.08 -9.33 -31.00
C GLN A 38 24.54 -9.37 -31.08
N TRP A 39 24.04 -9.97 -32.15
CA TRP A 39 22.63 -10.30 -32.31
C TRP A 39 22.28 -11.47 -31.38
N ILE A 40 21.62 -11.19 -30.25
CA ILE A 40 21.06 -12.24 -29.40
C ILE A 40 19.74 -12.71 -30.03
N ASP A 41 19.77 -13.87 -30.70
CA ASP A 41 18.56 -14.54 -31.15
C ASP A 41 17.81 -15.11 -29.93
N LYS A 42 16.68 -14.48 -29.57
CA LYS A 42 15.78 -14.88 -28.45
C LYS A 42 15.12 -16.26 -28.63
N ARG A 43 15.51 -17.06 -29.62
CA ARG A 43 14.90 -18.38 -29.90
C ARG A 43 15.78 -19.58 -29.56
N SER A 44 17.07 -19.41 -29.32
CA SER A 44 18.01 -20.53 -29.18
C SER A 44 18.29 -20.97 -27.74
N SER A 45 17.84 -20.24 -26.72
CA SER A 45 17.80 -20.75 -25.35
C SER A 45 16.37 -21.15 -24.97
N GLY A 46 16.16 -22.44 -24.74
CA GLY A 46 14.90 -23.03 -24.27
C GLY A 46 14.46 -22.59 -22.88
N GLU A 47 14.85 -21.41 -22.40
CA GLU A 47 14.48 -20.82 -21.12
C GLU A 47 13.28 -19.88 -21.31
N ARG A 48 12.15 -20.44 -21.70
CA ARG A 48 10.92 -19.69 -21.99
C ARG A 48 10.17 -19.20 -20.74
N GLY A 49 10.83 -19.11 -19.58
CA GLY A 49 10.17 -18.85 -18.30
C GLY A 49 10.92 -17.96 -17.31
N THR A 50 12.10 -17.42 -17.65
CA THR A 50 12.95 -16.72 -16.67
C THR A 50 12.82 -15.20 -16.69
N TYR A 51 12.54 -14.57 -17.84
CA TYR A 51 12.48 -13.09 -17.89
C TYR A 51 11.15 -12.50 -17.40
N GLY A 52 10.01 -13.14 -17.70
CA GLY A 52 8.71 -12.67 -17.20
C GLY A 52 8.54 -12.86 -15.69
N SER A 53 9.04 -13.98 -15.16
CA SER A 53 9.03 -14.25 -13.71
C SER A 53 9.99 -13.34 -12.95
N LEU A 54 11.17 -13.03 -13.50
CA LEU A 54 12.12 -12.08 -12.89
C LEU A 54 11.55 -10.66 -12.82
N ASP A 55 10.84 -10.21 -13.86
CA ASP A 55 10.17 -8.90 -13.86
C ASP A 55 9.02 -8.86 -12.83
N GLU A 56 8.20 -9.90 -12.74
CA GLU A 56 7.14 -10.03 -11.72
C GLU A 56 7.71 -10.06 -10.30
N GLU A 57 8.80 -10.80 -10.06
CA GLU A 57 9.50 -10.84 -8.77
C GLU A 57 10.10 -9.49 -8.39
N MET A 58 10.70 -8.78 -9.34
CA MET A 58 11.24 -7.44 -9.09
C MET A 58 10.13 -6.44 -8.81
N GLU A 59 9.01 -6.51 -9.51
CA GLU A 59 7.87 -5.63 -9.26
C GLU A 59 7.21 -5.92 -7.90
N ALA A 60 7.10 -7.20 -7.52
CA ALA A 60 6.67 -7.61 -6.19
C ALA A 60 7.61 -7.09 -5.09
N LYS A 61 8.93 -7.18 -5.29
CA LYS A 61 9.93 -6.60 -4.36
C LYS A 61 9.78 -5.08 -4.25
N ARG A 62 9.57 -4.36 -5.35
CA ARG A 62 9.35 -2.91 -5.33
C ARG A 62 8.10 -2.54 -4.53
N ARG A 63 6.99 -3.26 -4.75
CA ARG A 63 5.74 -3.06 -3.99
C ARG A 63 5.93 -3.36 -2.50
N TYR A 64 6.66 -4.43 -2.18
CA TYR A 64 7.00 -4.78 -0.80
C TYR A 64 7.82 -3.68 -0.11
N ILE A 65 8.88 -3.18 -0.75
CA ILE A 65 9.72 -2.09 -0.22
C ILE A 65 8.89 -0.82 -0.01
N ALA A 66 8.05 -0.46 -0.99
CA ALA A 66 7.16 0.69 -0.86
C ALA A 66 6.19 0.56 0.32
N LYS A 67 5.62 -0.65 0.53
CA LYS A 67 4.78 -0.95 1.70
C LYS A 67 5.55 -0.78 3.01
N GLN A 68 6.75 -1.38 3.11
CA GLN A 68 7.59 -1.30 4.31
C GLN A 68 8.02 0.14 4.62
N SER A 69 8.29 0.95 3.60
CA SER A 69 8.62 2.36 3.77
C SER A 69 7.46 3.14 4.39
N LYS A 70 6.24 2.95 3.88
CA LYS A 70 5.04 3.64 4.40
C LYS A 70 4.69 3.18 5.83
N ILE A 71 4.88 1.90 6.15
CA ILE A 71 4.71 1.39 7.52
C ILE A 71 5.71 2.05 8.47
N SER A 72 6.98 2.16 8.04
CA SER A 72 8.03 2.80 8.84
C SER A 72 7.75 4.30 9.05
N GLU A 73 7.25 4.97 8.02
CA GLU A 73 6.83 6.39 8.09
C GLU A 73 5.72 6.59 9.12
N LEU A 74 4.64 5.79 9.06
CA LEU A 74 3.55 5.88 10.05
C LEU A 74 4.05 5.61 11.47
N ALA A 75 4.88 4.58 11.66
CA ALA A 75 5.44 4.27 12.97
C ALA A 75 6.29 5.42 13.54
N GLN A 76 7.04 6.13 12.68
CA GLN A 76 7.82 7.30 13.08
C GLN A 76 6.93 8.49 13.44
N ILE A 77 5.87 8.75 12.67
CA ILE A 77 4.88 9.80 12.99
C ILE A 77 4.26 9.54 14.36
N ILE A 78 3.83 8.30 14.61
CA ILE A 78 3.28 7.88 15.89
C ILE A 78 4.31 8.09 17.01
N GLN A 79 5.55 7.63 16.83
CA GLN A 79 6.59 7.78 17.83
C GLN A 79 6.89 9.25 18.14
N ALA A 80 6.94 10.10 17.12
CA ALA A 80 7.13 11.54 17.26
C ALA A 80 5.96 12.20 18.01
N PHE A 81 4.72 11.76 17.73
CA PHE A 81 3.55 12.19 18.49
C PHE A 81 3.68 11.81 19.98
N CYS A 82 3.99 10.54 20.27
CA CYS A 82 4.13 10.07 21.65
C CYS A 82 5.22 10.84 22.40
N PHE A 83 6.37 11.08 21.76
CA PHE A 83 7.44 11.89 22.34
C PHE A 83 7.00 13.32 22.66
N ALA A 84 6.18 13.93 21.82
CA ALA A 84 5.74 15.31 21.98
C ALA A 84 4.58 15.48 22.98
N GLN A 85 3.70 14.48 23.11
CA GLN A 85 2.40 14.64 23.77
C GLN A 85 2.20 13.72 24.98
N HIS A 86 2.90 12.59 25.07
CA HIS A 86 2.71 11.64 26.16
C HIS A 86 3.64 11.96 27.35
N PRO A 87 3.12 12.23 28.56
CA PRO A 87 3.93 12.68 29.71
C PRO A 87 5.07 11.73 30.08
N ASP A 88 4.82 10.42 30.05
CA ASP A 88 5.78 9.41 30.51
C ASP A 88 6.76 8.94 29.42
N PHE A 89 6.57 9.37 28.17
CA PHE A 89 7.40 8.89 27.07
C PHE A 89 8.86 9.38 27.15
N PRO A 90 9.14 10.64 27.51
CA PRO A 90 10.52 11.13 27.67
C PRO A 90 11.30 10.45 28.81
N SER A 91 10.61 9.82 29.78
CA SER A 91 11.26 9.06 30.86
C SER A 91 11.64 7.63 30.48
N LEU A 92 11.24 7.15 29.30
CA LEU A 92 11.62 5.82 28.83
C LEU A 92 13.11 5.76 28.47
N SER A 93 13.76 4.63 28.80
CA SER A 93 15.10 4.30 28.34
C SER A 93 15.16 4.08 26.83
N ASP A 94 16.35 4.21 26.24
CA ASP A 94 16.58 3.95 24.82
C ASP A 94 16.09 2.56 24.37
N GLU A 95 16.23 1.54 25.22
CA GLU A 95 15.77 0.19 24.92
C GLU A 95 14.24 0.08 24.96
N GLN A 96 13.56 0.77 25.88
CA GLN A 96 12.09 0.88 25.88
C GLN A 96 11.59 1.64 24.64
N ILE A 97 12.27 2.73 24.26
CA ILE A 97 11.93 3.51 23.06
C ILE A 97 12.06 2.65 21.80
N LYS A 98 13.13 1.84 21.67
CA LYS A 98 13.30 0.91 20.54
C LYS A 98 12.20 -0.16 20.52
N ARG A 99 11.84 -0.72 21.68
CA ARG A 99 10.74 -1.70 21.79
C ARG A 99 9.40 -1.09 21.38
N HIS A 100 9.12 0.12 21.86
CA HIS A 100 7.92 0.86 21.48
C HIS A 100 7.86 1.14 19.98
N LEU A 101 8.98 1.51 19.35
CA LEU A 101 9.03 1.69 17.89
C LEU A 101 8.75 0.38 17.14
N ALA A 102 9.32 -0.74 17.59
CA ALA A 102 9.03 -2.04 17.01
C ALA A 102 7.54 -2.41 17.15
N PHE A 103 6.94 -2.11 18.31
CA PHE A 103 5.51 -2.27 18.54
C PHE A 103 4.67 -1.40 17.59
N CYS A 104 5.00 -0.11 17.46
CA CYS A 104 4.33 0.80 16.52
C CYS A 104 4.37 0.28 15.08
N LYS A 105 5.50 -0.30 14.64
CA LYS A 105 5.62 -0.93 13.31
C LYS A 105 4.68 -2.13 13.14
N SER A 106 4.54 -2.96 14.17
CA SER A 106 3.61 -4.09 14.16
C SER A 106 2.15 -3.63 14.09
N GLU A 107 1.77 -2.62 14.87
CA GLU A 107 0.41 -2.06 14.83
C GLU A 107 0.12 -1.38 13.49
N ALA A 108 1.08 -0.61 12.96
CA ALA A 108 0.98 0.00 11.64
C ALA A 108 0.85 -1.05 10.53
N LEU A 109 1.56 -2.18 10.62
CA LEU A 109 1.39 -3.30 9.68
C LEU A 109 -0.06 -3.81 9.69
N GLY A 110 -0.63 -4.05 10.88
CA GLY A 110 -2.03 -4.51 11.00
C GLY A 110 -3.03 -3.52 10.41
N LEU A 111 -2.81 -2.22 10.59
CA LEU A 111 -3.63 -1.18 9.94
C LEU A 111 -3.52 -1.24 8.41
N PHE A 112 -2.31 -1.42 7.88
CA PHE A 112 -2.07 -1.52 6.43
C PHE A 112 -2.74 -2.73 5.80
N GLU A 113 -2.80 -3.86 6.52
CA GLU A 113 -3.54 -5.04 6.07
C GLU A 113 -5.04 -4.72 5.92
N GLN A 114 -5.61 -3.94 6.84
CA GLN A 114 -7.00 -3.49 6.73
C GLN A 114 -7.20 -2.53 5.56
N ILE A 115 -6.28 -1.60 5.34
CA ILE A 115 -6.30 -0.70 4.17
C ILE A 115 -6.26 -1.51 2.87
N GLU A 116 -5.42 -2.55 2.79
CA GLU A 116 -5.36 -3.43 1.62
C GLU A 116 -6.66 -4.20 1.41
N ILE A 117 -7.31 -4.68 2.48
CA ILE A 117 -8.62 -5.34 2.39
C ILE A 117 -9.66 -4.37 1.81
N LEU A 118 -9.75 -3.16 2.38
CA LEU A 118 -10.71 -2.13 1.97
C LEU A 118 -10.50 -1.66 0.53
N THR A 119 -9.26 -1.36 0.15
CA THR A 119 -8.92 -0.87 -1.20
C THR A 119 -9.09 -1.93 -2.30
N ASN A 120 -9.24 -3.21 -1.91
CA ASN A 120 -9.62 -4.31 -2.79
C ASN A 120 -11.14 -4.58 -2.79
N GLY A 121 -11.95 -3.71 -2.18
CA GLY A 121 -13.41 -3.82 -2.13
C GLY A 121 -13.91 -4.92 -1.20
N LYS A 122 -13.10 -5.34 -0.22
CA LYS A 122 -13.49 -6.33 0.79
C LYS A 122 -13.83 -5.64 2.10
N GLU A 123 -14.68 -6.29 2.88
CA GLU A 123 -15.07 -5.79 4.20
C GLU A 123 -14.04 -6.13 5.27
N ILE A 124 -13.91 -5.22 6.24
CA ILE A 124 -13.19 -5.47 7.49
C ILE A 124 -14.16 -5.81 8.60
N ASN A 125 -13.70 -6.63 9.54
CA ASN A 125 -14.45 -6.98 10.74
C ASN A 125 -13.69 -6.48 11.96
N ILE A 126 -14.24 -5.46 12.60
CA ILE A 126 -13.72 -4.86 13.82
C ILE A 126 -14.85 -4.95 14.85
N ALA A 127 -14.54 -5.55 16.00
CA ALA A 127 -15.51 -5.62 17.09
C ALA A 127 -15.85 -4.21 17.57
N GLU A 128 -17.14 -3.89 17.67
CA GLU A 128 -17.57 -2.62 18.23
C GLU A 128 -17.17 -2.58 19.72
N THR A 129 -16.38 -1.58 20.09
CA THR A 129 -16.01 -1.33 21.49
C THR A 129 -16.06 0.15 21.75
N ALA A 130 -16.65 0.52 22.88
CA ALA A 130 -16.66 1.88 23.36
C ALA A 130 -15.32 2.17 24.04
N PHE A 131 -14.63 3.19 23.57
CA PHE A 131 -13.46 3.73 24.25
C PHE A 131 -13.89 4.93 25.10
N PRO A 132 -13.33 5.11 26.31
CA PRO A 132 -13.57 6.32 27.08
C PRO A 132 -13.08 7.56 26.29
N ALA A 133 -13.63 8.74 26.56
CA ALA A 133 -13.13 9.95 25.93
C ALA A 133 -11.73 10.28 26.47
N ASP A 134 -10.78 10.45 25.57
CA ASP A 134 -9.40 10.82 25.89
C ASP A 134 -8.81 11.67 24.76
N ASN A 135 -8.23 12.80 25.14
CA ASN A 135 -7.70 13.78 24.20
C ASN A 135 -6.47 13.25 23.46
N LEU A 136 -5.59 12.51 24.15
CA LEU A 136 -4.38 11.96 23.55
C LEU A 136 -4.72 10.91 22.51
N ARG A 137 -5.59 9.95 22.85
CA ARG A 137 -6.07 8.95 21.90
C ARG A 137 -6.78 9.57 20.71
N THR A 138 -7.64 10.56 20.93
CA THR A 138 -8.35 11.24 19.84
C THR A 138 -7.37 11.96 18.90
N ALA A 139 -6.36 12.62 19.44
CA ALA A 139 -5.34 13.31 18.65
C ALA A 139 -4.46 12.33 17.86
N LEU A 140 -4.05 11.20 18.46
CA LEU A 140 -3.28 10.16 17.78
C LEU A 140 -4.09 9.49 16.67
N LYS A 141 -5.34 9.11 16.98
CA LYS A 141 -6.30 8.58 16.00
C LYS A 141 -6.39 9.51 14.78
N LYS A 142 -6.53 10.81 15.01
CA LYS A 142 -6.57 11.80 13.94
C LYS A 142 -5.31 11.76 13.07
N GLN A 143 -4.11 11.73 13.66
CA GLN A 143 -2.87 11.64 12.87
C GLN A 143 -2.80 10.37 12.01
N VAL A 144 -3.25 9.24 12.56
CA VAL A 144 -3.30 7.96 11.84
C VAL A 144 -4.27 8.02 10.67
N LEU A 145 -5.45 8.62 10.86
CA LEU A 145 -6.45 8.80 9.81
C LEU A 145 -5.97 9.79 8.74
N ASP A 146 -5.42 10.93 9.13
CA ASP A 146 -4.87 11.94 8.22
C ASP A 146 -3.81 11.31 7.31
N PHE A 147 -2.86 10.56 7.89
CA PHE A 147 -1.86 9.80 7.14
C PHE A 147 -2.51 8.79 6.18
N SER A 148 -3.49 8.03 6.66
CA SER A 148 -4.13 6.96 5.88
C SER A 148 -4.87 7.52 4.67
N PHE A 149 -5.67 8.57 4.84
CA PHE A 149 -6.41 9.17 3.73
C PHE A 149 -5.52 9.94 2.76
N GLU A 150 -4.42 10.55 3.23
CA GLU A 150 -3.43 11.18 2.35
C GLU A 150 -2.70 10.14 1.49
N ARG A 151 -2.22 9.05 2.10
CA ARG A 151 -1.40 8.04 1.42
C ARG A 151 -2.22 7.01 0.64
N PHE A 152 -3.52 6.87 0.93
CA PHE A 152 -4.43 5.93 0.30
C PHE A 152 -5.79 6.57 -0.04
N PRO A 153 -5.85 7.45 -1.05
CA PRO A 153 -7.09 8.13 -1.44
C PRO A 153 -8.24 7.17 -1.81
N LYS A 154 -7.93 5.96 -2.26
CA LYS A 154 -8.91 4.90 -2.54
C LYS A 154 -9.76 4.51 -1.32
N LEU A 155 -9.31 4.78 -0.10
CA LEU A 155 -10.12 4.57 1.10
C LEU A 155 -11.41 5.42 1.07
N LEU A 156 -11.40 6.56 0.36
CA LEU A 156 -12.58 7.41 0.20
C LEU A 156 -13.64 6.81 -0.72
N GLU A 157 -13.29 5.78 -1.49
CA GLU A 157 -14.23 5.03 -2.34
C GLU A 157 -14.95 3.92 -1.55
N ALA A 158 -14.53 3.63 -0.32
CA ALA A 158 -15.15 2.62 0.52
C ALA A 158 -16.53 3.06 1.01
N GLU A 159 -17.41 2.09 1.28
CA GLU A 159 -18.72 2.33 1.87
C GLU A 159 -18.59 2.99 3.25
N ILE A 160 -19.55 3.85 3.60
CA ILE A 160 -19.54 4.64 4.84
C ILE A 160 -19.42 3.73 6.08
N GLU A 161 -20.10 2.58 6.06
CA GLU A 161 -20.06 1.57 7.11
C GLU A 161 -18.64 1.01 7.30
N GLN A 162 -17.90 0.79 6.22
CA GLN A 162 -16.52 0.30 6.27
C GLN A 162 -15.56 1.40 6.72
N ILE A 163 -15.80 2.65 6.33
CA ILE A 163 -15.06 3.82 6.84
C ILE A 163 -15.23 3.96 8.35
N LYS A 164 -16.45 3.76 8.88
CA LYS A 164 -16.69 3.76 10.34
C LYS A 164 -15.93 2.65 11.07
N LYS A 165 -15.88 1.45 10.49
CA LYS A 165 -15.07 0.35 11.05
C LYS A 165 -13.58 0.66 10.99
N PHE A 166 -13.12 1.33 9.94
CA PHE A 166 -11.73 1.75 9.82
C PHE A 166 -11.38 2.86 10.83
N ASP A 167 -12.29 3.80 11.06
CA ASP A 167 -12.19 4.80 12.13
C ASP A 167 -12.03 4.15 13.51
N LEU A 168 -12.82 3.10 13.77
CA LEU A 168 -12.70 2.30 14.99
C LEU A 168 -11.36 1.55 15.07
N ALA A 169 -10.87 1.00 13.97
CA ALA A 169 -9.56 0.36 13.94
C ALA A 169 -8.41 1.32 14.24
N ALA A 170 -8.47 2.54 13.71
CA ALA A 170 -7.51 3.60 14.04
C ALA A 170 -7.56 3.96 15.54
N GLU A 171 -8.76 3.93 16.14
CA GLU A 171 -8.94 4.15 17.57
C GLU A 171 -8.36 3.01 18.43
N TYR A 172 -8.57 1.75 18.02
CA TYR A 172 -7.93 0.58 18.63
C TYR A 172 -6.40 0.69 18.62
N LEU A 173 -5.83 1.03 17.45
CA LEU A 173 -4.40 1.21 17.30
C LEU A 173 -3.89 2.31 18.24
N ALA A 174 -4.56 3.46 18.27
CA ALA A 174 -4.17 4.56 19.15
C ALA A 174 -4.23 4.14 20.63
N SER A 175 -5.28 3.43 21.04
CA SER A 175 -5.42 2.92 22.41
C SER A 175 -4.32 1.93 22.79
N ARG A 176 -3.96 1.02 21.88
CA ARG A 176 -2.91 0.01 22.12
C ARG A 176 -1.53 0.65 22.25
N ILE A 177 -1.24 1.63 21.41
CA ILE A 177 0.05 2.34 21.42
C ILE A 177 0.22 3.13 22.71
N LEU A 178 -0.80 3.89 23.12
CA LEU A 178 -0.74 4.65 24.37
C LEU A 178 -0.65 3.71 25.59
N GLY A 179 -1.45 2.63 25.62
CA GLY A 179 -1.39 1.64 26.69
C GLY A 179 -0.04 0.91 26.78
N GLU A 180 0.67 0.72 25.68
CA GLU A 180 2.01 0.13 25.70
C GLU A 180 3.04 1.04 26.39
N ILE A 181 2.91 2.37 26.27
CA ILE A 181 3.79 3.32 26.96
C ILE A 181 3.61 3.18 28.48
N GLU A 182 2.37 3.11 28.96
CA GLU A 182 2.06 2.89 30.38
C GLU A 182 2.65 1.56 30.88
N ARG A 183 2.56 0.50 30.08
CA ARG A 183 3.14 -0.82 30.41
C ARG A 183 4.66 -0.77 30.49
N LEU A 184 5.32 -0.07 29.56
CA LEU A 184 6.76 0.09 29.56
C LEU A 184 7.23 0.92 30.77
N GLY A 185 6.46 1.94 31.17
CA GLY A 185 6.75 2.75 32.35
C GLY A 185 6.56 2.03 33.69
N MET A 186 5.59 1.10 33.78
CA MET A 186 5.35 0.31 34.99
C MET A 186 6.31 -0.88 35.18
N GLY A 187 7.06 -1.28 34.15
CA GLY A 187 7.95 -2.44 34.18
C GLY A 187 9.21 -2.32 35.06
N GLU A 188 9.39 -1.21 35.78
CA GLU A 188 10.53 -0.94 36.67
C GLU A 188 10.15 -0.66 38.14
N GLN A 189 8.91 -0.94 38.56
CA GLN A 189 8.53 -0.90 39.99
C GLN A 189 8.64 -2.26 40.68
#